data_AF-A0A7S2S588-F1
#
_entry.id   AF-A0A7S2S588-F1
#
_cell.length_a   1.000
_cell.length_b   1.000
_cell.length_c   1.000
_cell.angle_alpha   90.00
_cell.angle_beta   90.00
_cell.angle_gamma   90.00
#
_symmetry.space_group_name_H-M   'P 1'
#
loop_
_entity.id
_entity.type
_entity.pdbx_description
1 polymer ?
#
loop_
_entity_poly.entity_id
_entity_poly.type
_entity_poly.pdbx_seq_one_letter_code
_entity_poly.pdbx_strand_id
1 'polypeptide(L)'
;CFTMYRIINDDGKPLLADDHVYAEYLRNDIDSLHEQNLFHLGEDRMLTTLLLHFFPDHCLTYVPEAQCFTIVPHTLRILFSQRRRWINSTYHNLLELTKVKTMCGVLCCSMKTVVWLDLIA
;
A
#
# COMPACT_ATOMS: atom_id res chain seq x y z
N CYS A 1 -4.76 -11.24 -2.01
CA CYS A 1 -3.45 -10.62 -2.27
C CYS A 1 -2.66 -10.75 -0.99
N PHE A 2 -1.38 -11.05 -1.06
CA PHE A 2 -0.51 -11.10 0.11
C PHE A 2 0.78 -10.37 -0.23
N THR A 3 1.42 -9.84 0.79
CA THR A 3 2.65 -9.09 0.65
C THR A 3 3.61 -9.62 1.71
N MET A 4 4.88 -9.73 1.36
CA MET A 4 5.94 -10.12 2.27
C MET A 4 6.80 -8.89 2.55
N TYR A 5 7.06 -8.63 3.82
CA TYR A 5 7.90 -7.51 4.25
C TYR A 5 9.19 -8.04 4.86
N ARG A 6 10.29 -7.40 4.50
CA ARG A 6 11.55 -7.59 5.19
C ARG A 6 11.47 -6.86 6.54
N ILE A 7 11.70 -7.57 7.64
CA ILE A 7 11.61 -7.00 8.99
C ILE A 7 12.86 -6.17 9.33
N ILE A 8 14.04 -6.68 8.99
CA ILE A 8 15.35 -6.09 9.28
C ILE A 8 16.17 -6.08 8.00
N ASN A 9 16.86 -4.98 7.72
CA ASN A 9 17.77 -4.86 6.60
C ASN A 9 19.08 -5.64 6.82
N ASP A 10 19.87 -5.81 5.76
CA ASP A 10 21.14 -6.54 5.82
C ASP A 10 22.14 -5.89 6.79
N ASP A 11 22.05 -4.57 6.98
CA ASP A 11 22.86 -3.79 7.94
C ASP A 11 22.33 -3.83 9.39
N GLY A 12 21.28 -4.60 9.67
CA GLY A 12 20.66 -4.70 10.99
C GLY A 12 19.65 -3.60 11.34
N LYS A 13 19.41 -2.63 10.45
CA LYS A 13 18.40 -1.57 10.64
C LYS A 13 16.99 -2.16 10.55
N PRO A 14 16.07 -1.89 11.51
CA PRO A 14 14.68 -2.29 11.38
C PRO A 14 14.00 -1.54 10.22
N LEU A 15 13.18 -2.24 9.45
CA LEU A 15 12.37 -1.66 8.37
C LEU A 15 10.90 -1.58 8.80
N LEU A 16 10.28 -2.73 9.01
CA LEU A 16 8.88 -2.80 9.44
C LEU A 16 8.69 -2.31 10.88
N ALA A 17 9.69 -2.56 11.74
CA ALA A 17 9.71 -2.15 13.14
C ALA A 17 10.44 -0.81 13.35
N ASP A 18 10.62 0.00 12.31
CA ASP A 18 11.17 1.35 12.45
C ASP A 18 10.15 2.26 13.16
N ASP A 19 10.64 3.08 14.09
CA ASP A 19 9.79 3.91 14.95
C ASP A 19 8.88 4.86 14.14
N HIS A 20 9.33 5.35 12.98
CA HIS A 20 8.53 6.24 12.13
C HIS A 20 7.37 5.51 11.46
N VAL A 21 7.65 4.31 10.93
CA VAL A 21 6.60 3.45 10.34
C VAL A 21 5.59 3.08 11.41
N TYR A 22 6.07 2.67 12.58
CA TYR A 22 5.22 2.27 13.70
C TYR A 22 4.34 3.42 14.19
N ALA A 23 4.91 4.62 14.37
CA ALA A 23 4.17 5.79 14.85
C ALA A 23 3.02 6.19 13.91
N GLU A 24 3.25 6.18 12.59
CA GLU A 24 2.20 6.50 11.61
C GLU A 24 1.18 5.37 11.47
N TYR A 25 1.63 4.11 11.51
CA TYR A 25 0.75 2.96 11.32
C TYR A 25 -0.16 2.70 12.52
N LEU A 26 0.28 3.03 13.73
CA LEU A 26 -0.48 2.85 14.98
C LEU A 26 -1.51 3.98 15.22
N ARG A 27 -1.69 4.90 14.28
CA ARG A 27 -2.69 5.96 14.40
C ARG A 27 -4.10 5.37 14.48
N ASN A 28 -4.76 5.63 15.60
CA ASN A 28 -6.14 5.21 15.86
C ASN A 28 -7.12 6.40 15.86
N ASP A 29 -6.60 7.62 15.83
CA ASP A 29 -7.32 8.89 15.69
C ASP A 29 -7.67 9.11 14.21
N ILE A 30 -8.69 8.38 13.77
CA ILE A 30 -9.13 8.39 12.37
C ILE A 30 -10.36 9.27 12.24
N ASP A 31 -10.13 10.51 11.80
CA ASP A 31 -11.16 11.56 11.75
C ASP A 31 -11.80 11.73 10.37
N SER A 32 -11.18 11.17 9.32
CA SER A 32 -11.65 11.33 7.93
C SER A 32 -12.03 10.01 7.25
N LEU A 33 -12.98 10.08 6.31
CA LEU A 33 -13.32 8.94 5.44
C LEU A 33 -12.11 8.43 4.66
N HIS A 34 -11.22 9.34 4.26
CA HIS A 34 -9.99 9.00 3.58
C HIS A 34 -9.09 8.12 4.45
N GLU A 35 -8.82 8.55 5.69
CA GLU A 35 -8.02 7.78 6.65
C GLU A 35 -8.71 6.46 7.02
N GLN A 36 -10.04 6.40 7.15
CA GLN A 36 -10.75 5.13 7.36
C GLN A 36 -10.50 4.14 6.22
N ASN A 37 -10.51 4.62 4.97
CA ASN A 37 -10.23 3.78 3.82
C ASN A 37 -8.76 3.32 3.75
N LEU A 38 -7.83 4.12 4.27
CA LEU A 38 -6.41 3.77 4.34
C LEU A 38 -6.12 2.78 5.46
N PHE A 39 -6.42 3.14 6.70
CA PHE A 39 -5.97 2.41 7.89
C PHE A 39 -6.87 1.23 8.27
N HIS A 40 -8.15 1.20 7.86
CA HIS A 40 -9.05 0.08 8.19
C HIS A 40 -9.42 -0.80 7.00
N LEU A 41 -9.54 -0.22 5.79
CA LEU A 41 -9.95 -0.98 4.61
C LEU A 41 -8.77 -1.33 3.68
N GLY A 42 -7.69 -0.56 3.75
CA GLY A 42 -6.52 -0.63 2.86
C GLY A 42 -5.20 -0.82 3.59
N GLU A 43 -5.23 -1.29 4.83
CA GLU A 43 -4.10 -1.33 5.78
C GLU A 43 -2.78 -1.83 5.15
N ASP A 44 -2.81 -2.99 4.48
CA ASP A 44 -1.63 -3.56 3.78
C ASP A 44 -1.01 -2.62 2.73
N ARG A 45 -1.86 -1.90 2.00
CA ARG A 45 -1.43 -0.95 0.97
C ARG A 45 -0.86 0.31 1.60
N MET A 46 -1.49 0.77 2.68
CA MET A 46 -1.02 1.93 3.44
C MET A 46 0.37 1.63 4.04
N LEU A 47 0.54 0.46 4.64
CA LEU A 47 1.84 0.00 5.16
C LEU A 47 2.93 0.04 4.08
N THR A 48 2.61 -0.48 2.90
CA THR A 48 3.52 -0.48 1.76
C THR A 48 3.88 0.93 1.32
N THR A 49 2.91 1.85 1.34
CA THR A 49 3.11 3.27 1.00
C THR A 49 3.99 3.97 2.04
N LEU A 50 3.82 3.69 3.33
CA LEU A 50 4.67 4.19 4.41
C LEU A 50 6.11 3.70 4.26
N LEU A 51 6.31 2.43 3.93
CA LEU A 51 7.65 1.87 3.71
C LEU A 51 8.34 2.55 2.53
N LEU A 52 7.64 2.79 1.41
CA LEU A 52 8.19 3.56 0.28
C LEU A 52 8.50 5.01 0.64
N HIS A 53 7.75 5.60 1.57
CA HIS A 53 7.95 6.97 2.01
C HIS A 53 9.20 7.10 2.91
N PHE A 54 9.33 6.24 3.92
CA PHE A 54 10.41 6.29 4.91
C PHE A 54 11.71 5.64 4.43
N PHE A 55 11.64 4.73 3.45
CA PHE A 55 12.79 4.02 2.88
C PHE A 55 12.88 4.26 1.37
N PRO A 56 13.24 5.49 0.95
CA PRO A 56 13.27 5.87 -0.46
C PRO A 56 14.29 5.10 -1.31
N ASP A 57 15.33 4.54 -0.66
CA ASP A 57 16.39 3.78 -1.32
C ASP A 57 16.03 2.29 -1.50
N HIS A 58 14.88 1.87 -0.98
CA HIS A 58 14.38 0.50 -1.08
C HIS A 58 13.36 0.37 -2.21
N CYS A 59 13.28 -0.83 -2.79
CA CYS A 59 12.34 -1.13 -3.88
C CYS A 59 11.43 -2.30 -3.52
N LEU A 60 10.22 -2.28 -4.10
CA LEU A 60 9.30 -3.40 -4.05
C LEU A 60 9.55 -4.30 -5.27
N THR A 61 9.52 -5.60 -5.05
CA THR A 61 9.71 -6.60 -6.10
C THR A 61 8.56 -7.59 -6.10
N TYR A 62 8.15 -7.98 -7.29
CA TYR A 62 7.19 -9.06 -7.49
C TYR A 62 7.93 -10.41 -7.52
N VAL A 63 7.51 -11.34 -6.66
CA VAL A 63 8.09 -12.69 -6.57
C VAL A 63 7.09 -13.69 -7.16
N PRO A 64 7.27 -14.16 -8.41
CA PRO A 64 6.31 -15.03 -9.08
C PRO A 64 6.18 -16.43 -8.43
N GLU A 65 7.20 -16.89 -7.71
CA GLU A 65 7.19 -18.15 -6.98
C GLU A 65 6.36 -18.09 -5.70
N ALA A 66 6.04 -16.89 -5.21
CA ALA A 66 5.28 -16.72 -3.99
C ALA A 66 3.81 -17.09 -4.26
N GLN A 67 3.30 -18.09 -3.53
CA GLN A 67 1.92 -18.56 -3.65
C GLN A 67 1.14 -18.35 -2.35
N CYS A 68 -0.13 -17.94 -2.46
CA CYS A 68 -1.06 -17.91 -1.33
C CYS A 68 -2.36 -18.61 -1.65
N PHE A 69 -2.95 -19.26 -0.66
CA PHE A 69 -4.30 -19.78 -0.73
C PHE A 69 -5.27 -18.78 -0.14
N THR A 70 -6.43 -18.62 -0.79
CA THR A 70 -7.50 -17.77 -0.28
C THR A 70 -8.84 -18.47 -0.47
N ILE A 71 -9.77 -18.19 0.43
CA ILE A 71 -11.12 -18.74 0.36
C ILE A 71 -11.95 -17.82 -0.52
N VAL A 72 -12.48 -18.37 -1.61
CA VAL A 72 -13.37 -17.62 -2.51
C VAL A 72 -14.70 -17.38 -1.79
N PRO A 73 -15.29 -16.17 -1.88
CA PRO A 73 -16.59 -15.88 -1.29
C PRO A 73 -17.68 -16.83 -1.81
N HIS A 74 -18.55 -17.31 -0.91
CA HIS A 74 -19.63 -18.25 -1.24
C HIS A 74 -20.79 -17.63 -2.02
N THR A 75 -20.91 -16.30 -2.06
CA THR A 75 -22.00 -15.61 -2.79
C THR A 75 -21.47 -14.41 -3.58
N LEU A 76 -22.12 -14.13 -4.71
CA LEU A 76 -21.82 -12.95 -5.54
C LEU A 76 -21.99 -11.64 -4.76
N ARG A 77 -22.95 -11.57 -3.84
CA ARG A 77 -23.15 -10.37 -2.99
C ARG A 77 -21.92 -10.06 -2.14
N ILE A 78 -21.31 -11.08 -1.53
CA ILE A 78 -20.08 -10.91 -0.74
C ILE A 78 -18.92 -10.53 -1.65
N LEU A 79 -18.81 -11.14 -2.83
CA LEU A 79 -17.78 -10.80 -3.82
C LEU A 79 -17.87 -9.33 -4.24
N PHE A 80 -19.05 -8.83 -4.58
CA PHE A 80 -19.25 -7.41 -4.93
C PHE A 80 -18.94 -6.47 -3.76
N SER A 81 -19.31 -6.86 -2.54
CA SER A 81 -18.97 -6.10 -1.32
C SER A 81 -17.44 -6.01 -1.13
N GLN A 82 -16.71 -7.11 -1.34
CA GLN A 82 -15.25 -7.13 -1.29
C GLN A 82 -14.64 -6.24 -2.36
N ARG A 83 -15.11 -6.35 -3.62
CA ARG A 83 -14.59 -5.53 -4.72
C ARG A 83 -14.82 -4.04 -4.50
N ARG A 84 -16.00 -3.64 -3.99
CA ARG A 84 -16.27 -2.24 -3.64
C ARG A 84 -15.32 -1.72 -2.56
N ARG A 85 -15.09 -2.50 -1.50
CA ARG A 85 -14.12 -2.15 -0.45
C ARG A 85 -12.73 -1.94 -1.04
N TRP A 86 -12.29 -2.88 -1.89
CA TRP A 86 -10.95 -2.84 -2.49
C TRP A 86 -10.78 -1.63 -3.41
N ILE A 87 -11.79 -1.29 -4.22
CA ILE A 87 -11.75 -0.12 -5.09
C ILE A 87 -11.63 1.15 -4.25
N ASN A 88 -12.48 1.32 -3.22
CA ASN A 88 -12.44 2.50 -2.37
C ASN A 88 -11.08 2.67 -1.69
N SER A 89 -10.55 1.62 -1.07
CA SER A 89 -9.22 1.68 -0.44
C SER A 89 -8.10 1.96 -1.45
N THR A 90 -8.23 1.47 -2.68
CA THR A 90 -7.22 1.65 -3.73
C THR A 90 -7.15 3.11 -4.17
N TYR A 91 -8.29 3.75 -4.40
CA TYR A 91 -8.33 5.18 -4.76
C TYR A 91 -7.62 6.05 -3.72
N HIS A 92 -7.95 5.87 -2.44
CA HIS A 92 -7.33 6.61 -1.36
C HIS A 92 -5.83 6.30 -1.22
N ASN A 93 -5.41 5.05 -1.42
CA ASN A 93 -3.99 4.71 -1.39
C ASN A 93 -3.22 5.29 -2.57
N LEU A 94 -3.80 5.31 -3.78
CA LEU A 94 -3.19 5.94 -4.95
C LEU A 94 -2.98 7.45 -4.70
N LEU A 95 -3.94 8.11 -4.04
CA LEU A 95 -3.79 9.50 -3.63
C LEU A 95 -2.60 9.71 -2.69
N GLU A 96 -2.39 8.85 -1.69
CA GLU A 96 -1.20 8.90 -0.83
C GLU A 96 0.10 8.60 -1.59
N LEU A 97 0.08 7.63 -2.50
CA LEU A 97 1.24 7.31 -3.34
C LEU A 97 1.70 8.52 -4.16
N THR A 98 0.79 9.38 -4.65
CA THR A 98 1.19 10.61 -5.36
C THR A 98 2.07 11.55 -4.53
N LYS A 99 1.97 11.49 -3.19
CA LYS A 99 2.78 12.32 -2.27
C LYS A 99 4.18 11.75 -2.03
N VAL A 100 4.43 10.47 -2.36
CA VAL A 100 5.75 9.84 -2.23
C VAL A 100 6.72 10.49 -3.21
N LYS A 101 7.82 11.04 -2.68
CA LYS A 101 8.77 11.84 -3.49
C LYS A 101 9.62 10.98 -4.42
N THR A 102 9.95 9.76 -4.02
CA THR A 102 10.98 8.90 -4.61
C THR A 102 10.40 7.68 -5.33
N MET A 103 9.53 7.93 -6.30
CA MET A 103 9.03 6.85 -7.18
C MET A 103 9.91 6.75 -8.43
N CYS A 104 10.22 5.53 -8.86
CA CYS A 104 11.15 5.29 -9.97
C CYS A 104 10.64 5.84 -11.32
N GLY A 105 11.58 6.21 -12.20
CA GLY A 105 11.36 6.56 -13.60
C GLY A 105 11.77 7.99 -13.99
N VAL A 106 11.84 8.24 -15.29
CA VAL A 106 12.33 9.51 -15.89
C VAL A 106 11.19 10.20 -16.64
N LEU A 107 10.99 11.50 -16.38
CA LEU A 107 10.05 12.37 -17.09
C LEU A 107 8.63 11.76 -17.22
N CYS A 108 8.07 11.70 -18.43
CA CYS A 108 6.69 11.27 -18.70
C CYS A 108 6.46 9.76 -18.51
N CYS A 109 7.53 8.96 -18.40
CA CYS A 109 7.46 7.51 -18.13
C CYS A 109 7.74 7.20 -16.66
N SER A 110 7.59 8.18 -15.76
CA SER A 110 7.71 7.96 -14.32
C SER A 110 6.52 7.15 -13.80
N MET A 111 6.75 6.30 -12.79
CA MET A 111 5.69 5.65 -12.03
C MET A 111 4.67 6.65 -11.49
N LYS A 112 5.07 7.89 -11.19
CA LYS A 112 4.13 8.94 -10.78
C LYS A 112 3.09 9.25 -11.83
N THR A 113 3.49 9.34 -13.10
CA THR A 113 2.57 9.62 -14.21
C THR A 113 1.57 8.48 -14.38
N VAL A 114 2.03 7.23 -14.25
CA VAL A 114 1.16 6.05 -14.31
C VAL A 114 0.13 6.08 -13.17
N VAL A 115 0.58 6.34 -11.93
CA VAL A 115 -0.32 6.46 -10.77
C VAL A 115 -1.35 7.58 -10.96
N TRP A 116 -0.94 8.71 -11.54
CA TRP A 116 -1.86 9.81 -11.85
C TRP A 116 -2.90 9.44 -12.92
N LEU A 117 -2.50 8.71 -13.96
CA LEU A 117 -3.43 8.21 -14.97
C LEU A 117 -4.43 7.22 -14.36
N ASP A 118 -3.95 6.28 -13.53
CA ASP A 118 -4.79 5.30 -12.82
C ASP A 118 -5.77 5.95 -11.83
N LEU A 119 -5.46 7.14 -11.31
CA LEU A 119 -6.35 7.87 -10.42
C LEU A 119 -7.51 8.56 -11.16
N ILE A 120 -7.31 8.92 -12.43
CA ILE A 120 -8.28 9.69 -13.25
C ILE A 120 -9.13 8.78 -14.13
N ALA A 121 -8.57 7.64 -14.58
CA ALA A 121 -9.24 6.65 -15.44
C ALA A 121 -10.38 5.91 -14.73
#